data_AF-A0A959EBQ1-F1
#
_entry.id   AF-A0A959EBQ1-F1
#
_cell.length_a   1.000
_cell.length_b   1.000
_cell.length_c   1.000
_cell.angle_alpha   90.00
_cell.angle_beta   90.00
_cell.angle_gamma   90.00
#
_symmetry.space_group_name_H-M   'P 1'
#
loop_
_entity.id
_entity.type
_entity.pdbx_description
1 polymer ?
#
loop_
_entity_poly.entity_id
_entity_poly.type
_entity_poly.pdbx_seq_one_letter_code
_entity_poly.pdbx_strand_id
1 'polypeptide(L)'
;MQGRNFEISIVSTVKTTKNLNGEYFEEWLNQNFRLFKYGDELDEIFILFNVDGPESSSYYQYHPEDHFLELTVVLPEKELHDAGKKETLLLMASALLSTLQSVSKQTFNSFDISSFRADLAELLA
;
A
#
# COMPACT_ATOMS: atom_id res chain seq x y z
N MET A 1 4.75 21.95 -4.83
CA MET A 1 5.14 20.74 -5.58
C MET A 1 4.16 19.67 -5.14
N GLN A 2 3.10 19.48 -5.91
CA GLN A 2 2.12 18.40 -5.70
C GLN A 2 2.54 17.24 -6.60
N GLY A 3 2.35 16.00 -6.15
CA GLY A 3 2.67 14.79 -6.91
C GLY A 3 4.07 14.26 -6.66
N ARG A 4 4.16 13.26 -5.77
CA ARG A 4 5.14 12.14 -5.68
C ARG A 4 5.06 11.46 -4.32
N ASN A 5 3.85 11.28 -3.81
CA ASN A 5 3.61 10.82 -2.45
C ASN A 5 2.76 9.56 -2.44
N PHE A 6 2.87 8.82 -1.35
CA PHE A 6 1.84 7.87 -0.96
C PHE A 6 0.74 8.62 -0.21
N GLU A 7 -0.51 8.25 -0.45
CA GLU A 7 -1.67 8.66 0.35
C GLU A 7 -2.34 7.41 0.91
N ILE A 8 -2.70 7.43 2.19
CA ILE A 8 -3.28 6.26 2.86
C ILE A 8 -4.64 6.57 3.47
N SER A 9 -5.63 5.77 3.09
CA SER A 9 -6.93 5.74 3.75
C SER A 9 -7.18 4.37 4.38
N ILE A 10 -7.86 4.36 5.53
CA ILE A 10 -8.16 3.13 6.26
C ILE A 10 -9.65 3.05 6.56
N VAL A 11 -10.27 1.96 6.12
CA VAL A 11 -11.63 1.56 6.46
C VAL A 11 -11.53 0.42 7.48
N SER A 12 -11.94 0.70 8.72
CA SER A 12 -11.90 -0.28 9.80
C SER A 12 -13.11 -0.19 10.72
N THR A 13 -13.32 -1.25 11.50
CA THR A 13 -14.22 -1.21 12.65
C THR A 13 -13.58 -0.39 13.78
N VAL A 14 -14.40 0.21 14.65
CA VAL A 14 -13.94 1.07 15.78
C VAL A 14 -12.96 0.36 16.72
N LYS A 15 -12.97 -0.98 16.75
CA LYS A 15 -12.11 -1.79 17.63
C LYS A 15 -10.66 -1.91 17.14
N THR A 16 -10.42 -1.85 15.82
CA THR A 16 -9.09 -2.01 15.23
C THR A 16 -8.44 -0.67 14.83
N THR A 17 -9.21 0.42 14.75
CA THR A 17 -8.70 1.76 14.40
C THR A 17 -7.62 2.27 15.36
N LYS A 18 -7.60 1.82 16.62
CA LYS A 18 -6.66 2.33 17.63
C LYS A 18 -5.20 1.91 17.40
N ASN A 19 -4.99 0.78 16.71
CA ASN A 19 -3.65 0.25 16.46
C ASN A 19 -3.14 0.66 15.07
N LEU A 20 -4.06 0.93 14.15
CA LEU A 20 -3.76 1.38 12.79
C LEU A 20 -3.34 2.84 12.79
N ASN A 21 -2.14 3.10 12.27
CA ASN A 21 -1.65 4.45 12.07
C ASN A 21 -1.27 4.65 10.61
N GLY A 22 -2.28 5.06 9.82
CA GLY A 22 -2.13 5.32 8.39
C GLY A 22 -1.10 6.40 8.11
N GLU A 23 -1.15 7.51 8.85
CA GLU A 23 -0.19 8.62 8.73
C GLU A 23 1.25 8.15 8.95
N TYR A 24 1.51 7.37 9.99
CA TYR A 24 2.86 6.84 10.25
C TYR A 24 3.33 5.87 9.16
N PHE A 25 2.43 5.03 8.63
CA PHE A 25 2.78 4.14 7.53
C PHE A 25 3.02 4.90 6.22
N GLU A 26 2.26 5.96 5.97
CA GLU A 26 2.43 6.88 4.85
C GLU A 26 3.78 7.59 4.93
N GLU A 27 4.14 8.14 6.10
CA GLU A 27 5.45 8.72 6.35
C GLU A 27 6.56 7.69 6.13
N TRP A 28 6.39 6.46 6.61
CA TRP A 28 7.35 5.38 6.40
C TRP A 28 7.55 5.07 4.91
N LEU A 29 6.47 4.96 4.12
CA LEU A 29 6.57 4.75 2.67
C LEU A 29 7.27 5.94 1.99
N ASN A 30 6.86 7.17 2.31
CA ASN A 30 7.45 8.38 1.76
C ASN A 30 8.91 8.60 2.18
N GLN A 31 9.39 8.01 3.28
CA GLN A 31 10.80 8.03 3.66
C GLN A 31 11.64 7.02 2.89
N ASN A 32 11.11 5.81 2.69
CA ASN A 32 11.87 4.69 2.10
C ASN A 32 11.80 4.66 0.56
N PHE A 33 10.72 5.17 -0.02
CA PHE A 33 10.46 5.06 -1.45
C PHE A 33 10.42 6.43 -2.13
N ARG A 34 10.71 6.43 -3.43
CA ARG A 34 10.58 7.60 -4.30
C ARG A 34 9.90 7.16 -5.58
N LEU A 35 8.66 7.63 -5.80
CA LEU A 35 7.80 7.11 -6.88
C LEU A 35 8.43 7.19 -8.28
N PHE A 36 9.20 8.25 -8.56
CA PHE A 36 9.90 8.42 -9.84
C PHE A 36 10.89 7.29 -10.17
N LYS A 37 11.37 6.52 -9.18
CA LYS A 37 12.22 5.35 -9.45
C LYS A 37 11.46 4.21 -10.13
N TYR A 38 10.13 4.20 -9.95
CA TYR A 38 9.26 3.14 -10.42
C TYR A 38 8.44 3.59 -11.62
N GLY A 39 8.33 4.88 -11.92
CA GLY A 39 7.71 5.38 -13.15
C GLY A 39 7.83 6.90 -13.22
N ASP A 40 8.33 7.41 -14.34
CA ASP A 40 8.56 8.85 -14.52
C ASP A 40 7.25 9.65 -14.52
N GLU A 41 6.15 9.02 -14.94
CA GLU A 41 4.80 9.59 -15.03
C GLU A 41 3.93 9.24 -13.83
N LEU A 42 4.47 8.66 -12.74
CA LEU A 42 3.68 8.35 -11.55
C LEU A 42 3.82 9.48 -10.51
N ASP A 43 2.72 10.20 -10.30
CA ASP A 43 2.64 11.30 -9.35
C ASP A 43 2.14 10.85 -7.98
N GLU A 44 1.33 9.79 -7.89
CA GLU A 44 0.76 9.37 -6.60
C GLU A 44 0.40 7.88 -6.56
N ILE A 45 0.58 7.27 -5.38
CA ILE A 45 0.01 5.96 -5.06
C ILE A 45 -0.95 6.14 -3.87
N PHE A 46 -2.24 5.91 -4.09
CA PHE A 46 -3.22 5.84 -3.03
C PHE A 46 -3.45 4.40 -2.60
N ILE A 47 -3.42 4.18 -1.29
CA ILE A 47 -3.60 2.87 -0.68
C ILE A 47 -4.80 2.94 0.26
N LEU A 48 -5.84 2.20 -0.10
CA LEU A 48 -7.01 1.95 0.74
C LEU A 48 -6.83 0.65 1.51
N PHE A 49 -6.60 0.72 2.82
CA PHE A 49 -6.64 -0.46 3.68
C PHE A 49 -8.06 -0.77 4.14
N ASN A 50 -8.51 -2.01 3.91
CA ASN A 50 -9.79 -2.51 4.37
C ASN A 50 -9.60 -3.66 5.37
N VAL A 51 -9.97 -3.41 6.64
CA VAL A 51 -9.66 -4.32 7.75
C VAL A 51 -10.63 -5.50 7.86
N ASP A 52 -11.75 -5.48 7.14
CA ASP A 52 -12.79 -6.53 7.18
C ASP A 52 -13.36 -6.84 5.78
N GLY A 53 -12.57 -6.54 4.75
CA GLY A 53 -12.94 -6.89 3.37
C GLY A 53 -12.74 -8.38 3.10
N PRO A 54 -13.57 -9.04 2.26
CA PRO A 54 -13.19 -10.35 1.74
C PRO A 54 -11.87 -10.22 0.98
N GLU A 55 -10.95 -11.19 1.10
CA GLU A 55 -9.61 -11.14 0.45
C GLU A 55 -9.68 -10.84 -1.05
N SER A 56 -10.73 -11.32 -1.72
CA SER A 56 -11.07 -11.06 -3.12
C SER A 56 -11.37 -9.59 -3.45
N SER A 57 -11.46 -8.71 -2.46
CA SER A 57 -11.71 -7.28 -2.60
C SER A 57 -10.43 -6.48 -2.81
N SER A 58 -9.26 -7.13 -2.70
CA SER A 58 -8.02 -6.49 -3.09
C SER A 58 -8.09 -6.19 -4.59
N TYR A 59 -7.98 -4.92 -4.95
CA TYR A 59 -8.01 -4.49 -6.35
C TYR A 59 -6.94 -3.42 -6.58
N TYR A 60 -6.61 -3.22 -7.84
CA TYR A 60 -5.71 -2.19 -8.28
C TYR A 60 -6.27 -1.50 -9.50
N GLN A 61 -6.00 -0.20 -9.66
CA GLN A 61 -6.38 0.56 -10.84
C GLN A 61 -5.37 1.67 -11.09
N TYR A 62 -4.80 1.71 -12.30
CA TYR A 62 -4.00 2.85 -12.74
C TYR A 62 -4.87 3.81 -13.55
N HIS A 63 -4.81 5.07 -13.18
CA HIS A 63 -5.54 6.18 -13.78
C HIS A 63 -4.51 7.04 -14.55
N PRO A 64 -4.30 6.77 -15.86
CA PRO A 64 -3.23 7.40 -16.62
C PRO A 64 -3.44 8.90 -16.86
N GLU A 65 -4.67 9.39 -16.81
CA GLU A 65 -4.99 10.82 -16.98
C GLU A 65 -4.54 11.64 -15.76
N ASP A 66 -4.55 11.02 -14.58
CA ASP A 66 -4.22 11.62 -13.30
C ASP A 66 -2.85 11.16 -12.76
N HIS A 67 -2.11 10.35 -13.54
CA HIS A 67 -0.79 9.83 -13.16
C HIS A 67 -0.80 9.10 -11.80
N PHE A 68 -1.84 8.30 -11.58
CA PHE A 68 -2.26 7.87 -10.25
C PHE A 68 -2.49 6.37 -10.19
N LEU A 69 -1.95 5.71 -9.16
CA LEU A 69 -2.18 4.29 -8.89
C LEU A 69 -3.02 4.12 -7.62
N GLU A 70 -4.17 3.49 -7.75
CA GLU A 70 -5.04 3.11 -6.65
C GLU A 70 -4.85 1.64 -6.30
N LEU A 71 -4.64 1.35 -5.01
CA LEU A 71 -4.50 0.02 -4.46
C LEU A 71 -5.48 -0.15 -3.31
N THR A 72 -6.26 -1.23 -3.33
CA THR A 72 -7.03 -1.67 -2.17
C THR A 72 -6.37 -2.91 -1.59
N VAL A 73 -6.05 -2.82 -0.30
CA VAL A 73 -5.33 -3.85 0.46
C VAL A 73 -6.21 -4.32 1.59
N VAL A 74 -6.48 -5.63 1.64
CA VAL A 74 -7.22 -6.23 2.74
C VAL A 74 -6.27 -6.53 3.89
N LEU A 75 -6.60 -6.08 5.10
CA LEU A 75 -5.84 -6.40 6.31
C LEU A 75 -6.57 -7.45 7.16
N PRO A 76 -5.85 -8.40 7.78
CA PRO A 76 -6.47 -9.40 8.66
C PRO A 76 -6.87 -8.79 10.01
N GLU A 77 -8.17 -8.58 10.25
CA GLU A 77 -8.69 -7.98 11.50
C GLU A 77 -8.16 -8.68 12.77
N LYS A 78 -8.13 -10.02 12.75
CA LYS A 78 -7.74 -10.83 13.91
C LYS A 78 -6.30 -10.58 14.34
N GLU A 79 -5.38 -10.44 13.38
CA GLU A 79 -3.97 -10.21 13.67
C GLU A 79 -3.73 -8.77 14.12
N LEU A 80 -4.53 -7.82 13.63
CA LEU A 80 -4.45 -6.41 14.02
C LEU A 80 -4.97 -6.12 15.43
N HIS A 81 -5.89 -6.93 15.95
CA HIS A 81 -6.53 -6.66 17.24
C HIS A 81 -5.52 -6.58 18.39
N ASP A 82 -4.57 -7.52 18.41
CA ASP A 82 -3.59 -7.66 19.48
C ASP A 82 -2.19 -7.13 19.11
N ALA A 83 -2.01 -6.67 17.86
CA ALA A 83 -0.72 -6.18 17.36
C ALA A 83 -0.31 -4.84 18.00
N GLY A 84 0.95 -4.76 18.43
CA GLY A 84 1.60 -3.49 18.77
C GLY A 84 1.97 -2.68 17.52
N LYS A 85 2.33 -1.40 17.70
CA LYS A 85 2.61 -0.47 16.57
C LYS A 85 3.59 -1.01 15.52
N LYS A 86 4.67 -1.69 15.94
CA LYS A 86 5.66 -2.26 15.02
C LYS A 86 5.09 -3.46 14.25
N GLU A 87 4.32 -4.30 14.93
CA GLU A 87 3.67 -5.47 14.31
C GLU A 87 2.59 -5.01 13.34
N THR A 88 1.81 -3.98 13.69
CA THR A 88 0.84 -3.36 12.78
C THR A 88 1.49 -2.85 11.51
N LEU A 89 2.64 -2.17 11.60
CA LEU A 89 3.38 -1.72 10.42
C LEU A 89 3.81 -2.90 9.54
N LEU A 90 4.37 -3.96 10.15
CA LEU A 90 4.77 -5.16 9.41
C LEU A 90 3.58 -5.85 8.75
N LEU A 91 2.43 -5.92 9.42
CA LEU A 91 1.19 -6.46 8.86
C LEU A 91 0.71 -5.64 7.66
N MET A 92 0.69 -4.30 7.78
CA MET A 92 0.30 -3.41 6.68
C MET A 92 1.22 -3.55 5.48
N ALA A 93 2.53 -3.57 5.70
CA ALA A 93 3.53 -3.73 4.64
C ALA A 93 3.47 -5.13 4.00
N SER A 94 3.26 -6.17 4.80
CA SER A 94 3.13 -7.55 4.31
C SER A 94 1.87 -7.74 3.48
N ALA A 95 0.75 -7.16 3.92
CA ALA A 95 -0.49 -7.18 3.16
C ALA A 95 -0.35 -6.42 1.84
N LEU A 96 0.27 -5.23 1.85
CA LEU A 96 0.59 -4.48 0.63
C LEU A 96 1.45 -5.31 -0.33
N LEU A 97 2.51 -5.95 0.18
CA LEU A 97 3.37 -6.82 -0.62
C LEU A 97 2.59 -8.00 -1.23
N SER A 98 1.72 -8.64 -0.44
CA SER A 98 0.86 -9.74 -0.90
C SER A 98 -0.09 -9.26 -2.01
N THR A 99 -0.73 -8.10 -1.84
CA THR A 99 -1.56 -7.48 -2.88
C THR A 99 -0.75 -7.27 -4.16
N LEU A 100 0.44 -6.68 -4.08
CA LEU A 100 1.33 -6.46 -5.24
C LEU A 100 1.82 -7.77 -5.89
N GLN A 101 2.01 -8.84 -5.11
CA GLN A 101 2.35 -10.18 -5.62
C GLN A 101 1.20 -10.81 -6.40
N SER A 102 -0.05 -10.54 -6.01
CA SER A 102 -1.24 -11.03 -6.73
C SER A 102 -1.43 -10.36 -8.11
N VAL A 103 -0.78 -9.21 -8.35
CA VAL A 103 -0.83 -8.50 -9.63
C VAL A 103 0.02 -9.22 -10.67
N SER A 104 -0.63 -9.95 -11.58
CA SER A 104 0.02 -10.73 -12.63
C SER A 104 0.52 -9.86 -13.78
N LYS A 105 1.77 -9.38 -13.70
CA LYS A 105 2.61 -8.87 -14.84
C LYS A 105 1.89 -7.95 -15.86
N GLN A 106 0.88 -7.20 -15.47
CA GLN A 106 0.36 -6.13 -16.31
C GLN A 106 1.18 -4.89 -15.98
N THR A 107 2.17 -4.64 -16.81
CA THR A 107 2.90 -3.38 -16.84
C THR A 107 1.85 -2.27 -16.98
N PHE A 108 1.62 -1.50 -15.92
CA PHE A 108 0.88 -0.26 -16.07
C PHE A 108 1.77 0.67 -16.86
N ASN A 109 1.19 1.41 -17.80
CA ASN A 109 1.88 2.40 -18.64
C ASN A 109 2.93 3.17 -17.81
N SER A 110 4.20 2.80 -17.96
CA SER A 110 5.39 3.31 -17.27
C SER A 110 5.66 2.95 -15.79
N PHE A 111 4.74 2.30 -15.05
CA PHE A 111 5.01 1.90 -13.65
C PHE A 111 5.59 0.48 -13.54
N ASP A 112 6.84 0.40 -13.09
CA ASP A 112 7.58 -0.80 -12.74
C ASP A 112 7.18 -1.32 -11.34
N ILE A 113 6.00 -1.94 -11.31
CA ILE A 113 5.49 -2.67 -10.13
C ILE A 113 6.45 -3.78 -9.68
N SER A 114 7.26 -4.34 -10.58
CA SER A 114 8.17 -5.43 -10.23
C SER A 114 9.32 -4.93 -9.36
N SER A 115 9.91 -3.79 -9.73
CA SER A 115 10.94 -3.13 -8.93
C SER A 115 10.39 -2.61 -7.60
N PHE A 116 9.23 -1.95 -7.60
CA PHE A 116 8.61 -1.49 -6.35
C PHE A 116 8.35 -2.65 -5.37
N ARG A 117 7.82 -3.76 -5.88
CA ARG A 117 7.59 -4.97 -5.09
C ARG A 117 8.90 -5.58 -4.56
N ALA A 118 9.97 -5.57 -5.35
CA ALA A 118 11.27 -6.10 -4.93
C ALA A 118 11.86 -5.28 -3.78
N ASP A 119 11.87 -3.95 -3.92
CA ASP A 119 12.36 -3.04 -2.88
C ASP A 119 11.55 -3.17 -1.58
N LEU A 120 10.22 -3.31 -1.69
CA LEU A 120 9.36 -3.56 -0.53
C LEU A 120 9.66 -4.90 0.16
N ALA A 121 9.93 -5.96 -0.60
CA ALA A 121 10.30 -7.26 -0.05
C ALA A 121 11.66 -7.21 0.67
N GLU A 122 12.63 -6.46 0.15
CA GLU A 122 13.96 -6.31 0.77
C GLU A 122 13.88 -5.59 2.12
N LEU A 123 13.02 -4.57 2.25
CA LEU A 123 12.83 -3.86 3.53
C LEU A 123 12.12 -4.70 4.62
N LEU A 124 11.45 -5.78 4.21
CA LEU A 124 10.73 -6.69 5.12
C LEU A 124 11.52 -7.95 5.48
N ALA A 125 12.69 -8.18 4.86
CA ALA A 125 13.58 -9.30 5.12
C ALA A 125 14.50 -9.07 6.34
#